data_AF-A0A259KAQ0-F1
#
_entry.id   AF-A0A259KAQ0-F1
#
_cell.length_a   1.000
_cell.length_b   1.000
_cell.length_c   1.000
_cell.angle_alpha   90.00
_cell.angle_beta   90.00
_cell.angle_gamma   90.00
#
_symmetry.space_group_name_H-M   'P 1'
#
loop_
_entity.id
_entity.type
_entity.pdbx_description
1 polymer ?
#
loop_
_entity_poly.entity_id
_entity_poly.type
_entity_poly.pdbx_seq_one_letter_code
_entity_poly.pdbx_strand_id
1 'polypeptide(L)'
;MSPTPLRQSILNERHRALGSKLEESWNDTAIPQHYATDPYEEVAVVRTRAGLIDVSALKIVNVSGPDATAFLNRLVTSDVAKIAPGRSMISSMVGEDGGLIDDVLIYCDSPTAYRLSHGGGATEEVLPLLTEGLDVT
;
A
#
# COMPACT_ATOMS: atom_id res chain seq x y z
N MET A 1 -17.91 9.80 -18.06
CA MET A 1 -16.44 9.65 -18.07
C MET A 1 -16.13 8.25 -18.55
N SER A 2 -15.26 8.07 -19.53
CA SER A 2 -14.78 6.73 -19.90
C SER A 2 -14.03 6.14 -18.71
N PRO A 3 -14.14 4.82 -18.43
CA PRO A 3 -13.44 4.21 -17.32
C PRO A 3 -11.94 4.46 -17.44
N THR A 4 -11.29 4.85 -16.34
CA THR A 4 -9.83 4.99 -16.27
C THR A 4 -9.21 3.65 -16.66
N PRO A 5 -8.24 3.61 -17.60
CA PRO A 5 -7.60 2.37 -17.98
C PRO A 5 -6.85 1.76 -16.79
N LEU A 6 -7.06 0.46 -16.55
CA LEU A 6 -6.43 -0.25 -15.45
C LEU A 6 -4.90 -0.34 -15.66
N ARG A 7 -4.14 -0.04 -14.61
CA ARG A 7 -2.75 -0.45 -14.42
C ARG A 7 -2.61 -1.96 -14.62
N GLN A 8 -1.48 -2.38 -15.18
CA GLN A 8 -1.18 -3.79 -15.46
C GLN A 8 0.03 -4.24 -14.64
N SER A 9 -0.09 -5.36 -13.93
CA SER A 9 1.06 -6.05 -13.34
C SER A 9 1.87 -6.73 -14.45
N ILE A 10 3.20 -6.71 -14.32
CA ILE A 10 4.10 -7.45 -15.22
C ILE A 10 3.84 -8.97 -15.15
N LEU A 11 3.16 -9.44 -14.11
CA LEU A 11 2.80 -10.84 -13.90
C LEU A 11 1.45 -11.22 -14.51
N ASN A 12 0.72 -10.31 -15.15
CA ASN A 12 -0.64 -10.59 -15.66
C ASN A 12 -0.70 -11.77 -16.63
N GLU A 13 0.30 -11.96 -17.50
CA GLU A 13 0.36 -13.14 -18.37
C GLU A 13 0.55 -14.43 -17.58
N ARG A 14 1.41 -14.40 -16.54
CA ARG A 14 1.63 -15.53 -15.65
C ARG A 14 0.37 -15.89 -14.88
N HIS A 15 -0.38 -14.89 -14.40
CA HIS A 15 -1.64 -15.10 -13.69
C HIS A 15 -2.68 -15.79 -14.58
N ARG A 16 -2.83 -15.34 -15.82
CA ARG A 16 -3.72 -16.00 -16.80
C ARG A 16 -3.28 -17.42 -17.11
N ALA A 17 -1.97 -17.65 -17.27
CA ALA A 17 -1.44 -19.00 -17.50
C ALA A 17 -1.68 -19.97 -16.32
N LEU A 18 -1.79 -19.44 -15.09
CA LEU A 18 -2.17 -20.20 -13.90
C LEU A 18 -3.70 -20.31 -13.72
N GLY A 19 -4.49 -19.78 -14.65
CA GLY A 19 -5.95 -19.90 -14.67
C GLY A 19 -6.70 -18.77 -13.97
N SER A 20 -6.02 -17.70 -13.54
CA SER A 20 -6.71 -16.53 -13.03
C SER A 20 -7.40 -15.75 -14.14
N LYS A 21 -8.63 -15.29 -13.89
CA LYS A 21 -9.40 -14.52 -14.87
C LYS A 21 -9.09 -13.03 -14.87
N LEU A 22 -8.46 -12.52 -13.80
CA LEU A 22 -8.16 -11.09 -13.61
C LEU A 22 -9.40 -10.18 -13.85
N GLU A 23 -10.57 -10.62 -13.40
CA GLU A 23 -11.86 -9.91 -13.57
C GLU A 23 -12.10 -8.83 -12.52
N GLU A 24 -11.46 -8.95 -11.36
CA GLU A 24 -11.52 -7.96 -10.28
C GLU A 24 -10.33 -7.01 -10.34
N SER A 25 -10.51 -5.82 -9.76
CA SER A 25 -9.45 -4.82 -9.68
C SER A 25 -9.36 -4.18 -8.30
N TRP A 26 -8.15 -3.77 -7.95
CA TRP A 26 -7.84 -3.05 -6.73
C TRP A 26 -6.79 -1.99 -7.05
N ASN A 27 -6.95 -0.75 -6.56
CA ASN A 27 -6.08 0.38 -6.90
C ASN A 27 -5.82 0.51 -8.40
N ASP A 28 -6.91 0.48 -9.17
CA ASP A 28 -6.90 0.54 -10.63
C ASP A 28 -6.04 -0.56 -11.28
N THR A 29 -5.72 -1.65 -10.58
CA THR A 29 -4.88 -2.74 -11.08
C THR A 29 -5.69 -4.03 -11.06
N ALA A 30 -5.71 -4.78 -12.17
CA ALA A 30 -6.36 -6.10 -12.18
C ALA A 30 -5.60 -7.07 -11.26
N ILE A 31 -6.32 -7.83 -10.42
CA ILE A 31 -5.71 -8.71 -9.41
C ILE A 31 -6.16 -10.18 -9.57
N PRO A 32 -5.28 -11.16 -9.28
CA PRO A 32 -5.64 -12.57 -9.31
C PRO A 32 -6.33 -12.97 -8.00
N GLN A 33 -7.67 -12.97 -7.98
CA GLN A 33 -8.46 -13.39 -6.80
C GLN A 33 -8.26 -14.87 -6.42
N HIS A 34 -8.11 -15.71 -7.43
CA HIS A 34 -7.83 -17.14 -7.32
C HIS A 34 -7.28 -17.65 -8.66
N TYR A 35 -6.79 -18.88 -8.66
CA TYR A 35 -6.25 -19.56 -9.83
C TYR A 35 -7.17 -20.73 -10.24
N ALA A 36 -6.74 -21.59 -11.18
CA ALA A 36 -7.49 -22.78 -11.56
C ALA A 36 -7.43 -23.90 -10.49
N THR A 37 -7.77 -23.53 -9.26
CA THR A 37 -7.77 -24.35 -8.03
C THR A 37 -8.98 -23.97 -7.18
N ASP A 38 -9.29 -24.78 -6.16
CA ASP A 38 -10.26 -24.39 -5.15
C ASP A 38 -9.66 -23.29 -4.24
N PRO A 39 -10.27 -22.10 -4.12
CA PRO A 39 -9.77 -21.04 -3.23
C PRO A 39 -9.58 -21.49 -1.77
N TYR A 40 -10.39 -22.44 -1.28
CA TYR A 40 -10.23 -22.97 0.08
C TYR A 40 -8.96 -23.83 0.22
N GLU A 41 -8.57 -24.54 -0.84
CA GLU A 41 -7.30 -25.26 -0.88
C GLU A 41 -6.11 -24.29 -0.91
N GLU A 42 -6.20 -23.18 -1.66
CA GLU A 42 -5.17 -22.13 -1.68
C GLU A 42 -4.92 -21.58 -0.26
N VAL A 43 -6.00 -21.28 0.49
CA VAL A 43 -5.92 -20.85 1.89
C VAL A 43 -5.24 -21.89 2.76
N ALA A 44 -5.60 -23.17 2.62
CA ALA A 44 -4.99 -24.26 3.38
C ALA A 44 -3.50 -24.40 3.06
N VAL A 45 -3.10 -24.27 1.79
CA VAL A 45 -1.70 -24.35 1.35
C VAL A 45 -0.86 -23.21 1.92
N VAL A 46 -1.34 -21.97 1.90
CA VAL A 46 -0.60 -20.83 2.46
C VAL A 46 -0.33 -21.01 3.96
N ARG A 47 -1.26 -21.63 4.69
CA ARG A 47 -1.13 -21.88 6.14
C ARG A 47 -0.26 -23.08 6.51
N THR A 48 -0.15 -24.06 5.61
CA THR A 48 0.53 -25.34 5.90
C THR A 48 1.85 -25.51 5.16
N ARG A 49 2.11 -24.68 4.14
CA ARG A 49 3.31 -24.72 3.30
C ARG A 49 3.80 -23.30 3.03
N ALA A 50 3.74 -22.85 1.78
CA ALA A 50 4.14 -21.52 1.34
C ALA A 50 3.18 -21.06 0.24
N GLY A 51 2.90 -19.76 0.23
CA GLY A 51 2.13 -19.10 -0.82
C GLY A 51 2.92 -17.91 -1.37
N LEU A 52 2.69 -17.58 -2.64
CA LEU A 52 3.20 -16.37 -3.27
C LEU A 52 1.99 -15.52 -3.69
N ILE A 53 1.98 -14.27 -3.27
CA ILE A 53 0.92 -13.31 -3.59
C ILE A 53 1.51 -12.14 -4.38
N ASP A 54 0.86 -11.76 -5.47
CA ASP A 54 1.18 -10.54 -6.20
C ASP A 54 0.47 -9.35 -5.55
N VAL A 55 1.23 -8.48 -4.90
CA VAL A 55 0.74 -7.27 -4.25
C VAL A 55 1.06 -6.00 -5.04
N SER A 56 1.37 -6.10 -6.34
CA SER A 56 1.72 -4.96 -7.21
C SER A 56 0.60 -3.91 -7.37
N ALA A 57 -0.61 -4.24 -6.92
CA ALA A 57 -1.73 -3.29 -6.81
C ALA A 57 -1.56 -2.30 -5.66
N LEU A 58 -0.78 -2.63 -4.61
CA LEU A 58 -0.36 -1.64 -3.63
C LEU A 58 0.44 -0.53 -4.30
N LYS A 59 0.27 0.69 -3.81
CA LYS A 59 1.07 1.83 -4.23
C LYS A 59 2.12 2.12 -3.19
N ILE A 60 3.29 2.58 -3.63
CA ILE A 60 4.41 2.96 -2.77
C ILE A 60 4.72 4.43 -3.00
N VAL A 61 4.75 5.19 -1.91
CA VAL A 61 5.21 6.58 -1.87
C VAL A 61 6.53 6.63 -1.12
N ASN A 62 7.55 7.21 -1.75
CA ASN A 62 8.81 7.51 -1.07
C ASN A 62 8.66 8.86 -0.38
N VAL A 63 9.09 8.96 0.87
CA VAL A 63 9.05 10.19 1.65
C VAL A 63 10.43 10.45 2.21
N SER A 64 11.05 11.56 1.86
CA SER A 64 12.41 11.89 2.29
C SER A 64 12.58 13.36 2.59
N GLY A 65 13.51 13.69 3.49
CA GLY A 65 13.81 15.06 3.89
C GLY A 65 13.96 15.22 5.40
N PRO A 66 14.53 16.35 5.86
CA PRO A 66 14.71 16.60 7.29
C PRO A 66 13.37 16.63 8.05
N ASP A 67 12.27 17.02 7.39
CA ASP A 67 10.95 17.07 8.01
C ASP A 67 10.11 15.79 7.80
N ALA A 68 10.67 14.73 7.21
CA ALA A 68 9.94 13.50 6.90
C ALA A 68 9.23 12.89 8.13
N THR A 69 9.88 12.82 9.28
CA THR A 69 9.24 12.31 10.52
C THR A 69 8.08 13.21 10.97
N ALA A 70 8.28 14.53 10.91
CA ALA A 70 7.26 15.50 11.32
C ALA A 70 6.04 15.44 10.40
N PHE A 71 6.27 15.35 9.09
CA PHE A 71 5.24 15.11 8.09
C PHE A 71 4.45 13.83 8.38
N LEU A 72 5.14 12.70 8.57
CA LEU A 72 4.46 11.42 8.81
C LEU A 72 3.68 11.40 10.13
N ASN A 73 4.17 12.06 11.18
CA ASN A 73 3.43 12.22 12.43
C ASN A 73 2.19 13.13 12.30
N ARG A 74 2.09 13.97 11.26
CA ARG A 74 0.84 14.67 10.91
C ARG A 74 -0.11 13.78 10.11
N LEU A 75 0.45 12.90 9.29
CA LEU A 75 -0.29 12.04 8.36
C LEU A 75 -1.01 10.88 9.08
N VAL A 76 -0.35 10.26 10.06
CA VAL A 76 -0.84 9.03 10.70
C VAL A 76 -1.07 9.18 12.20
N THR A 77 -1.88 8.28 12.76
CA THR A 77 -2.25 8.30 14.19
C THR A 77 -1.15 7.81 15.15
N SER A 78 -0.12 7.13 14.63
CA SER A 78 0.96 6.53 15.41
C SER A 78 2.23 7.37 15.36
N ASP A 79 3.04 7.32 16.42
CA ASP A 79 4.32 8.02 16.50
C ASP A 79 5.43 7.31 15.69
N VAL A 80 5.71 7.85 14.50
CA VAL A 80 6.68 7.35 13.53
C VAL A 80 8.13 7.49 14.01
N ALA A 81 8.42 8.40 14.95
CA ALA A 81 9.76 8.54 15.51
C ALA A 81 10.22 7.29 16.28
N LYS A 82 9.29 6.40 16.65
CA LYS A 82 9.58 5.13 17.32
C LYS A 82 10.02 4.02 16.37
N ILE A 83 9.90 4.21 15.05
CA ILE A 83 10.33 3.20 14.07
C ILE A 83 11.84 3.32 13.85
N ALA A 84 12.59 2.33 14.33
CA ALA A 84 14.02 2.25 14.04
C ALA A 84 14.28 1.95 12.55
N PRO A 85 15.40 2.42 11.95
CA PRO A 85 15.79 2.04 10.60
C PRO A 85 15.80 0.52 10.39
N GLY A 86 15.31 0.08 9.23
CA GLY A 86 15.10 -1.34 8.89
C GLY A 86 13.85 -1.96 9.51
N ARG A 87 13.00 -1.17 10.20
CA ARG A 87 11.71 -1.62 10.75
C ARG A 87 10.55 -0.99 10.00
N SER A 88 9.37 -1.57 10.21
CA SER A 88 8.12 -1.06 9.66
C SER A 88 7.00 -1.06 10.71
N MET A 89 5.98 -0.25 10.47
CA MET A 89 4.79 -0.12 11.32
C MET A 89 3.55 0.11 10.46
N ILE A 90 2.46 -0.58 10.80
CA ILE A 90 1.13 -0.27 10.25
C ILE A 90 0.53 0.86 11.10
N SER A 91 -0.04 1.86 10.45
CA SER A 91 -0.80 2.92 11.12
C SER A 91 -2.03 3.32 10.31
N SER A 92 -2.99 3.91 11.00
CA SER A 92 -4.19 4.48 10.39
C SER A 92 -4.00 5.95 10.04
N MET A 93 -4.75 6.41 9.05
CA MET A 93 -4.96 7.80 8.70
C MET A 93 -6.41 8.17 9.00
N VAL A 94 -6.63 9.33 9.61
CA VAL A 94 -7.98 9.81 9.96
C VAL A 94 -8.23 11.20 9.39
N GLY A 95 -9.48 11.46 9.01
CA GLY A 95 -9.94 12.78 8.57
C GLY A 95 -10.13 13.75 9.74
N GLU A 96 -10.55 14.97 9.44
CA GLU A 96 -10.78 16.02 10.44
C GLU A 96 -11.85 15.66 11.49
N ASP A 97 -12.82 14.82 11.12
CA ASP A 97 -13.85 14.29 12.02
C ASP A 97 -13.38 13.08 12.84
N GLY A 98 -12.14 12.63 12.65
CA GLY A 98 -11.56 11.45 13.28
C GLY A 98 -11.96 10.13 12.62
N GLY A 99 -12.71 10.15 11.52
CA GLY A 99 -13.08 8.96 10.75
C GLY A 99 -11.88 8.36 10.01
N LEU A 100 -11.81 7.04 9.90
CA LEU A 100 -10.77 6.34 9.14
C LEU A 100 -10.89 6.70 7.65
N ILE A 101 -9.82 7.23 7.07
CA ILE A 101 -9.74 7.54 5.63
C ILE A 101 -8.77 6.62 4.89
N ASP A 102 -7.82 6.00 5.59
CA ASP A 102 -6.89 5.02 5.03
C ASP A 102 -6.09 4.27 6.11
N ASP A 103 -5.35 3.25 5.70
CA ASP A 103 -4.25 2.65 6.47
C ASP A 103 -2.99 2.48 5.62
N VAL A 104 -1.83 2.57 6.28
CA VAL A 104 -0.53 2.54 5.61
C VAL A 104 0.45 1.65 6.36
N LEU A 105 1.31 0.98 5.60
CA LEU A 105 2.51 0.32 6.12
C LEU A 105 3.71 1.23 5.84
N ILE A 106 4.29 1.76 6.91
CA ILE A 106 5.43 2.67 6.88
C ILE A 106 6.71 1.84 7.10
N TYR A 107 7.67 1.97 6.21
CA TYR A 107 9.02 1.43 6.34
C TYR A 107 9.99 2.58 6.65
N CYS A 108 10.81 2.43 7.68
CA CYS A 108 11.89 3.37 8.01
C CYS A 108 13.18 2.86 7.37
N ASP A 109 13.62 3.51 6.30
CA ASP A 109 14.89 3.18 5.64
C ASP A 109 16.05 3.92 6.34
N SER A 110 15.81 5.16 6.79
CA SER A 110 16.72 5.96 7.61
C SER A 110 15.94 7.03 8.41
N PRO A 111 16.57 7.77 9.35
CA PRO A 111 15.89 8.82 10.13
C PRO A 111 15.20 9.92 9.32
N THR A 112 15.55 10.07 8.03
CA THR A 112 14.99 11.08 7.12
C THR A 112 14.51 10.47 5.80
N ALA A 113 14.32 9.15 5.73
CA ALA A 113 13.87 8.46 4.52
C ALA A 113 12.95 7.28 4.87
N TYR A 114 11.76 7.29 4.29
CA TYR A 114 10.69 6.35 4.54
C TYR A 114 10.05 5.90 3.24
N ARG A 115 9.37 4.75 3.29
CA ARG A 115 8.43 4.29 2.26
C ARG A 115 7.08 4.03 2.86
N LEU A 116 6.02 4.45 2.19
CA LEU A 116 4.65 4.19 2.59
C LEU A 116 4.03 3.30 1.54
N SER A 117 3.59 2.12 1.96
CA SER A 117 2.74 1.26 1.14
C SER A 117 1.29 1.47 1.55
N HIS A 118 0.41 1.77 0.60
CA HIS A 118 -1.01 1.98 0.86
C HIS A 118 -1.91 1.26 -0.16
N GLY A 119 -3.11 0.93 0.31
CA GLY A 119 -4.04 0.03 -0.34
C GLY A 119 -5.27 0.70 -0.96
N GLY A 120 -5.27 2.01 -1.10
CA GLY A 120 -6.44 2.75 -1.59
C GLY A 120 -6.62 3.99 -0.76
N GLY A 121 -7.86 4.29 -0.39
CA GLY A 121 -8.22 5.37 0.52
C GLY A 121 -7.85 6.76 0.01
N ALA A 122 -7.72 7.69 0.95
CA ALA A 122 -7.46 9.10 0.65
C ALA A 122 -5.98 9.49 0.70
N THR A 123 -5.03 8.54 0.83
CA THR A 123 -3.60 8.85 1.00
C THR A 123 -3.11 9.87 -0.02
N GLU A 124 -3.22 9.57 -1.32
CA GLU A 124 -2.68 10.45 -2.38
C GLU A 124 -3.34 11.83 -2.42
N GLU A 125 -4.59 11.94 -1.99
CA GLU A 125 -5.35 13.19 -1.99
C GLU A 125 -4.91 14.12 -0.85
N VAL A 126 -4.53 13.55 0.30
CA VAL A 126 -4.11 14.33 1.47
C VAL A 126 -2.61 14.65 1.50
N LEU A 127 -1.76 13.91 0.78
CA LEU A 127 -0.31 14.17 0.77
C LEU A 127 0.03 15.64 0.47
N PRO A 128 -0.47 16.28 -0.62
CA PRO A 128 -0.07 17.64 -0.96
C PRO A 128 -0.48 18.67 0.10
N LEU A 129 -1.61 18.46 0.75
CA LEU A 129 -2.15 19.34 1.79
C LEU A 129 -1.28 19.32 3.06
N LEU A 130 -0.71 18.16 3.38
CA LEU A 130 0.03 17.94 4.62
C LEU A 130 1.53 18.23 4.49
N THR A 131 2.04 18.36 3.26
CA THR A 131 3.44 18.74 2.99
C THR A 131 3.71 20.25 3.07
N GLU A 132 2.68 21.10 3.17
CA GLU A 132 2.86 22.55 3.16
C GLU A 132 3.77 23.04 4.31
N GLY A 133 4.83 23.77 3.95
CA GLY A 133 5.77 24.35 4.91
C GLY A 133 6.79 23.36 5.51
N LEU A 134 6.92 22.15 4.95
CA LEU A 134 7.90 21.14 5.36
C LEU A 134 8.93 20.92 4.25
N ASP A 135 10.19 20.70 4.63
CA ASP A 135 11.25 20.23 3.74
C ASP A 135 11.17 18.70 3.63
N VAL A 136 10.27 18.27 2.73
CA VAL A 136 9.96 16.87 2.44
C VAL A 136 9.61 16.71 0.96
N THR A 137 10.02 15.59 0.37
CA THR A 137 9.74 15.16 -1.01
C THR A 137 9.13 13.78 -1.06
#